data_AF-A0A2A7UMH0-F1
#
_entry.id   AF-A0A2A7UMH0-F1
#
_cell.length_a   1.000
_cell.length_b   1.000
_cell.length_c   1.000
_cell.angle_alpha   90.00
_cell.angle_beta   90.00
_cell.angle_gamma   90.00
#
_symmetry.space_group_name_H-M   'P 1'
#
loop_
_entity.id
_entity.type
_entity.pdbx_description
1 polymer ?
#
loop_
_entity_poly.entity_id
_entity_poly.type
_entity_poly.pdbx_seq_one_letter_code
_entity_poly.pdbx_strand_id
1 'polypeptide(L)'
;MLGTGVLGPPGWVKPDMAFSIQGERGEYDLLVEYDGEYWHRHHERRDLAKYPRDGYDFDVMRLRLQPLRRLRPADISVPSRVDATTCARLALLHLAHRPPPFLISEPLLERIGFYLQFCARPLGEDDIACGLCAELDHLLTKGLGPYPEGRGWLNESHPSLWDFMNRARELSERCLEAEGLWVPDPDERGWEQREVDAVSPKFRRRHQIALGHHSVRDVEAALTE
;
A
#
# COMPACT_ATOMS: atom_id res chain seq x y z
N MET A 1 18.76 17.34 6.63
CA MET A 1 18.42 18.23 5.50
C MET A 1 16.91 18.30 5.43
N LEU A 2 16.31 19.46 5.74
CA LEU A 2 14.88 19.69 5.54
C LEU A 2 14.73 20.27 4.12
N GLY A 3 13.94 19.60 3.29
CA GLY A 3 13.95 19.73 1.83
C GLY A 3 13.58 21.11 1.30
N THR A 4 14.19 21.45 0.18
CA THR A 4 13.72 22.45 -0.79
C THR A 4 12.27 22.12 -1.15
N GLY A 5 11.35 23.01 -0.82
CA GLY A 5 9.94 22.81 -1.16
C GLY A 5 9.79 22.62 -2.66
N VAL A 6 9.20 21.49 -3.06
CA VAL A 6 8.71 21.27 -4.42
C VAL A 6 7.68 22.36 -4.68
N LEU A 7 8.07 23.44 -5.36
CA LEU A 7 7.16 24.45 -5.83
C LEU A 7 6.39 23.84 -7.00
N GLY A 8 5.22 23.29 -6.70
CA GLY A 8 4.31 22.83 -7.73
C GLY A 8 3.92 23.94 -8.69
N PRO A 9 3.46 23.60 -9.91
CA PRO A 9 2.87 24.55 -10.85
C PRO A 9 1.73 25.38 -10.21
N PRO A 10 1.38 26.55 -10.78
CA PRO A 10 0.28 27.37 -10.28
C PRO A 10 -1.01 26.57 -10.12
N GLY A 11 -1.61 26.61 -8.92
CA GLY A 11 -2.82 25.85 -8.60
C GLY A 11 -2.58 24.49 -7.95
N TRP A 12 -1.33 24.05 -7.79
CA TRP A 12 -1.04 22.87 -6.99
C TRP A 12 -1.42 23.06 -5.52
N VAL A 13 -2.14 22.08 -4.99
CA VAL A 13 -2.34 21.94 -3.56
C VAL A 13 -1.12 21.25 -2.97
N LYS A 14 -0.62 21.77 -1.85
CA LYS A 14 0.49 21.17 -1.13
C LYS A 14 0.07 19.75 -0.66
N PRO A 15 0.86 18.70 -0.97
CA PRO A 15 0.62 17.38 -0.44
C PRO A 15 1.00 17.30 1.04
N ASP A 16 0.43 16.33 1.77
CA ASP A 16 0.80 16.13 3.18
C ASP A 16 2.28 15.76 3.32
N MET A 17 2.76 14.88 2.43
CA MET A 17 4.16 14.51 2.32
C MET A 17 4.56 14.37 0.84
N ALA A 18 5.82 14.66 0.54
CA ALA A 18 6.41 14.45 -0.78
C ALA A 18 7.82 13.89 -0.61
N PHE A 19 8.16 12.89 -1.43
CA PHE A 19 9.45 12.22 -1.41
C PHE A 19 9.97 12.12 -2.84
N SER A 20 11.19 12.60 -3.09
CA SER A 20 11.86 12.35 -4.37
C SER A 20 12.47 10.95 -4.36
N ILE A 21 12.10 10.13 -5.34
CA ILE A 21 12.51 8.74 -5.47
C ILE A 21 13.23 8.58 -6.80
N GLN A 22 14.33 7.84 -6.80
CA GLN A 22 14.98 7.40 -8.04
C GLN A 22 14.28 6.15 -8.58
N GLY A 23 13.65 6.28 -9.74
CA GLY A 23 13.12 5.16 -10.53
C GLY A 23 13.94 4.91 -11.79
N GLU A 24 13.54 3.91 -12.58
CA GLU A 24 14.19 3.54 -13.85
C GLU A 24 14.24 4.68 -14.88
N ARG A 25 13.23 5.57 -14.86
CA ARG A 25 13.10 6.69 -15.79
C ARG A 25 13.75 7.98 -15.30
N GLY A 26 14.39 7.96 -14.13
CA GLY A 26 14.95 9.12 -13.47
C GLY A 26 14.31 9.39 -12.11
N GLU A 27 14.56 10.59 -11.59
CA GLU A 27 13.96 11.07 -10.35
C GLU A 27 12.50 11.47 -10.59
N TYR A 28 11.60 11.02 -9.71
CA TYR A 28 10.19 11.40 -9.71
C TYR A 28 9.72 11.65 -8.27
N ASP A 29 8.66 12.44 -8.11
CA ASP A 29 8.11 12.73 -6.78
C ASP A 29 6.98 11.76 -6.43
N LEU A 30 7.11 11.08 -5.29
CA LEU A 30 6.00 10.38 -4.64
C LEU A 30 5.30 11.33 -3.67
N LEU A 31 4.09 11.72 -4.03
CA LEU A 31 3.19 12.46 -3.15
C LEU A 31 2.41 11.46 -2.30
N VAL A 32 2.34 11.71 -1.00
CA VAL A 32 1.54 10.91 -0.07
C VAL A 32 0.50 11.79 0.60
N GLU A 33 -0.76 11.36 0.52
CA GLU A 33 -1.91 12.03 1.14
C GLU A 33 -2.49 11.15 2.24
N TYR A 34 -2.84 11.76 3.37
CA TYR A 34 -3.65 11.12 4.40
C TYR A 34 -5.09 11.62 4.30
N ASP A 35 -5.96 10.75 3.82
CA ASP A 35 -7.33 11.11 3.55
C ASP A 35 -8.25 10.67 4.69
N GLY A 36 -8.53 11.62 5.59
CA GLY A 36 -9.48 11.42 6.67
C GLY A 36 -10.92 11.31 6.18
N GLU A 37 -11.66 10.31 6.68
CA GLU A 37 -13.04 10.03 6.29
C GLU A 37 -13.93 11.28 6.29
N TYR A 38 -13.92 12.05 7.38
CA TYR A 38 -14.80 13.21 7.57
C TYR A 38 -14.70 14.24 6.45
N TRP A 39 -13.49 14.46 5.90
CA TRP A 39 -13.23 15.52 4.92
C TRP A 39 -13.41 15.08 3.46
N HIS A 40 -13.26 13.78 3.20
CA HIS A 40 -13.18 13.23 1.85
C HIS A 40 -14.37 12.38 1.43
N ARG A 41 -15.28 12.07 2.36
CA ARG A 41 -16.49 11.31 2.03
C ARG A 41 -17.28 12.00 0.91
N HIS A 42 -17.63 11.26 -0.14
CA HIS A 42 -18.38 11.74 -1.30
C HIS A 42 -17.66 12.80 -2.16
N HIS A 43 -16.33 12.87 -2.07
CA HIS A 43 -15.50 13.82 -2.80
C HIS A 43 -14.50 13.15 -3.76
N GLU A 44 -14.77 11.91 -4.18
CA GLU A 44 -13.89 11.07 -4.98
C GLU A 44 -13.48 11.74 -6.30
N ARG A 45 -14.44 12.37 -6.99
CA ARG A 45 -14.19 13.15 -8.23
C ARG A 45 -13.23 14.32 -7.98
N ARG A 46 -13.42 15.06 -6.88
CA ARG A 46 -12.57 16.19 -6.50
C ARG A 46 -11.17 15.71 -6.12
N ASP A 47 -11.08 14.60 -5.39
CA ASP A 47 -9.81 14.02 -4.94
C ASP A 47 -8.97 13.49 -6.11
N LEU A 48 -9.61 12.91 -7.14
CA LEU A 48 -8.95 12.52 -8.39
C LEU A 48 -8.47 13.73 -9.19
N ALA A 49 -9.29 14.79 -9.27
CA ALA A 49 -8.94 16.00 -10.00
C ALA A 49 -7.84 16.86 -9.32
N LYS A 50 -7.51 16.60 -8.04
CA LYS A 50 -6.49 17.35 -7.27
C LYS A 50 -5.11 17.35 -7.94
N TYR A 51 -4.77 16.25 -8.61
CA TYR A 51 -3.45 16.04 -9.20
C TYR A 51 -3.59 15.56 -10.66
N PRO A 52 -3.78 16.47 -11.62
CA PRO A 52 -3.82 16.10 -13.03
C PRO A 52 -2.47 15.50 -13.46
N ARG A 53 -2.50 14.32 -14.10
CA ARG A 53 -1.29 13.59 -14.54
C ARG A 53 -0.61 14.21 -15.78
N ASP A 54 -1.20 15.24 -16.38
CA ASP A 54 -0.72 15.79 -17.64
C ASP A 54 0.61 16.52 -17.48
N GLY A 55 1.70 15.84 -17.87
CA GLY A 55 3.02 16.46 -18.07
C GLY A 55 3.90 16.61 -16.84
N TYR A 56 3.64 15.87 -15.75
CA TYR A 56 4.45 15.92 -14.54
C TYR A 56 4.97 14.55 -14.11
N ASP A 57 6.22 14.51 -13.64
CA ASP A 57 6.90 13.31 -13.14
C ASP A 57 6.62 13.12 -11.64
N PHE A 58 5.35 12.89 -11.28
CA PHE A 58 4.97 12.50 -9.91
C PHE A 58 3.96 11.35 -9.90
N ASP A 59 3.86 10.67 -8.76
CA ASP A 59 2.77 9.75 -8.47
C ASP A 59 2.18 9.99 -7.07
N VAL A 60 0.93 9.57 -6.83
CA VAL A 60 0.15 9.98 -5.63
C VAL A 60 -0.39 8.79 -4.82
N MET A 61 0.31 8.35 -3.80
CA MET A 61 -0.20 7.32 -2.90
C MET A 61 -1.14 7.92 -1.85
N ARG A 62 -2.41 7.50 -1.82
CA ARG A 62 -3.36 7.95 -0.79
C ARG A 62 -3.53 6.91 0.31
N LEU A 63 -3.47 7.35 1.56
CA LEU A 63 -3.85 6.57 2.74
C LEU A 63 -5.31 6.89 3.06
N ARG A 64 -6.22 6.03 2.60
CA ARG A 64 -7.67 6.24 2.64
C ARG A 64 -8.25 5.60 3.88
N LEU A 65 -8.63 6.43 4.87
CA LEU A 65 -9.22 5.95 6.11
C LEU A 65 -10.55 5.25 5.83
N GLN A 66 -10.71 4.00 6.29
CA GLN A 66 -11.96 3.27 6.16
C GLN A 66 -13.13 4.08 6.75
N PRO A 67 -14.29 4.11 6.08
CA PRO A 67 -14.72 3.30 4.94
C PRO A 67 -14.49 3.99 3.57
N LEU A 68 -13.59 4.97 3.46
CA LEU A 68 -13.27 5.56 2.16
C LEU A 68 -12.78 4.49 1.20
N ARG A 69 -13.40 4.44 0.01
CA ARG A 69 -12.96 3.56 -1.06
C ARG A 69 -11.63 4.07 -1.63
N ARG A 70 -10.75 3.14 -1.98
CA ARG A 70 -9.58 3.44 -2.82
C ARG A 70 -10.03 4.00 -4.17
N LEU A 71 -9.27 4.96 -4.72
CA LEU A 71 -9.59 5.58 -6.01
C LEU A 71 -8.76 5.01 -7.16
N ARG A 72 -7.68 4.29 -6.83
CA ARG A 72 -6.76 3.67 -7.78
C ARG A 72 -5.98 2.50 -7.14
N PRO A 73 -5.27 1.66 -7.93
CA PRO A 73 -4.55 0.52 -7.38
C PRO A 73 -3.41 0.93 -6.43
N ALA A 74 -2.79 2.11 -6.65
CA ALA A 74 -1.77 2.66 -5.76
C ALA A 74 -2.27 3.20 -4.41
N ASP A 75 -3.58 3.35 -4.20
CA ASP A 75 -4.12 3.81 -2.91
C ASP A 75 -4.17 2.68 -1.88
N ILE A 76 -4.13 3.03 -0.60
CA ILE A 76 -4.11 2.10 0.54
C ILE A 76 -5.36 2.34 1.37
N SER A 77 -6.11 1.30 1.68
CA SER A 77 -7.17 1.37 2.70
C SER A 77 -6.55 1.17 4.08
N VAL A 78 -6.77 2.11 4.99
CA VAL A 78 -6.22 2.07 6.36
C VAL A 78 -7.35 1.98 7.40
N PRO A 79 -7.19 1.19 8.48
CA PRO A 79 -8.23 1.05 9.51
C PRO A 79 -8.59 2.37 10.18
N SER A 80 -9.84 2.48 10.65
CA SER A 80 -10.25 3.62 11.47
C SER A 80 -9.36 3.73 12.74
N ARG A 81 -9.00 4.95 13.15
CA ARG A 81 -8.17 5.22 14.35
C ARG A 81 -6.77 4.59 14.35
N VAL A 82 -6.23 4.30 13.16
CA VAL A 82 -4.86 3.83 12.98
C VAL A 82 -3.82 4.87 13.42
N ASP A 83 -2.73 4.43 14.03
CA ASP A 83 -1.61 5.29 14.39
C ASP A 83 -0.66 5.57 13.20
N ALA A 84 0.18 6.59 13.33
CA ALA A 84 1.11 7.00 12.27
C ALA A 84 2.14 5.92 11.92
N THR A 85 2.56 5.09 12.89
CA THR A 85 3.53 4.02 12.66
C THR A 85 2.92 2.92 11.80
N THR A 86 1.68 2.54 12.07
CA THR A 86 0.92 1.57 11.28
C THR A 86 0.68 2.11 9.86
N CYS A 87 0.30 3.39 9.71
CA CYS A 87 0.21 4.05 8.40
C CYS A 87 1.52 3.96 7.61
N ALA A 88 2.65 4.31 8.23
CA ALA A 88 3.95 4.26 7.58
C ALA A 88 4.31 2.84 7.14
N ARG A 89 4.07 1.83 7.99
CA ARG A 89 4.34 0.43 7.65
C ARG A 89 3.47 -0.08 6.50
N LEU A 90 2.19 0.25 6.49
CA LEU A 90 1.29 -0.07 5.39
C LEU A 90 1.73 0.60 4.09
N ALA A 91 2.15 1.87 4.16
CA ALA A 91 2.69 2.60 3.02
C ALA A 91 3.94 1.93 2.43
N LEU A 92 4.88 1.54 3.30
CA LEU A 92 6.11 0.87 2.88
C LEU A 92 5.87 -0.55 2.33
N LEU A 93 4.99 -1.33 2.94
CA LEU A 93 4.56 -2.63 2.42
C LEU A 93 3.93 -2.50 1.03
N HIS A 94 3.04 -1.52 0.88
CA HIS A 94 2.36 -1.31 -0.40
C HIS A 94 3.35 -0.87 -1.45
N LEU A 95 4.21 0.10 -1.14
CA LEU A 95 5.28 0.59 -2.00
C LEU A 95 6.14 -0.57 -2.51
N ALA A 96 6.53 -1.49 -1.63
CA ALA A 96 7.41 -2.62 -1.95
C ALA A 96 6.93 -3.48 -3.13
N HIS A 97 5.61 -3.65 -3.31
CA HIS A 97 5.04 -4.44 -4.40
C HIS A 97 4.44 -3.60 -5.53
N ARG A 98 4.79 -2.31 -5.65
CA ARG A 98 4.26 -1.47 -6.74
C ARG A 98 5.04 -1.64 -8.04
N PRO A 99 4.36 -1.63 -9.20
CA PRO A 99 5.00 -1.59 -10.51
C PRO A 99 5.50 -0.17 -10.84
N PRO A 100 6.26 0.01 -11.94
CA PRO A 100 6.57 1.32 -12.47
C PRO A 100 5.32 2.24 -12.55
N PRO A 101 5.45 3.54 -12.24
CA PRO A 101 6.70 4.28 -12.01
C PRO A 101 7.30 4.09 -10.61
N PHE A 102 6.64 3.38 -9.69
CA PHE A 102 7.08 3.20 -8.30
C PHE A 102 8.29 2.27 -8.13
N LEU A 103 9.09 2.05 -9.17
CA LEU A 103 10.14 1.06 -9.13
C LEU A 103 11.17 1.43 -8.05
N ILE A 104 11.23 0.59 -7.03
CA ILE A 104 12.16 0.74 -5.91
C ILE A 104 13.47 0.08 -6.29
N SER A 105 14.59 0.79 -6.10
CA SER A 105 15.91 0.19 -6.23
C SER A 105 16.11 -0.93 -5.21
N GLU A 106 16.91 -1.95 -5.54
CA GLU A 106 17.15 -3.07 -4.61
C GLU A 106 17.61 -2.61 -3.22
N PRO A 107 18.52 -1.62 -3.07
CA PRO A 107 18.94 -1.14 -1.76
C PRO A 107 17.80 -0.47 -0.97
N LEU A 108 16.86 0.21 -1.64
CA LEU A 108 15.72 0.81 -0.95
C LEU A 108 14.70 -0.27 -0.55
N LEU A 109 14.48 -1.29 -1.39
CA LEU A 109 13.61 -2.42 -1.07
C LEU A 109 14.16 -3.24 0.11
N GLU A 110 15.47 -3.45 0.15
CA GLU A 110 16.19 -4.07 1.26
C GLU A 110 15.97 -3.29 2.57
N ARG A 111 16.14 -1.96 2.53
CA ARG A 111 15.89 -1.07 3.68
C ARG A 111 14.44 -1.11 4.16
N ILE A 112 13.48 -1.21 3.24
CA ILE A 112 12.06 -1.37 3.57
C ILE A 112 11.86 -2.70 4.31
N GLY A 113 12.38 -3.80 3.78
CA GLY A 113 12.26 -5.12 4.41
C GLY A 113 12.87 -5.14 5.81
N PHE A 114 14.07 -4.58 5.99
CA PHE A 114 14.69 -4.45 7.32
C PHE A 114 13.84 -3.61 8.28
N TYR A 115 13.36 -2.44 7.85
CA TYR A 115 12.52 -1.60 8.71
C TYR A 115 11.26 -2.34 9.16
N LEU A 116 10.58 -3.03 8.23
CA LEU A 116 9.36 -3.77 8.53
C LEU A 116 9.63 -4.98 9.44
N GLN A 117 10.73 -5.69 9.24
CA GLN A 117 11.13 -6.85 10.05
C GLN A 117 11.46 -6.46 11.50
N PHE A 118 12.08 -5.31 11.73
CA PHE A 118 12.51 -4.85 13.05
C PHE A 118 11.51 -3.93 13.76
N CYS A 119 10.30 -3.77 13.22
CA CYS A 119 9.23 -3.09 13.93
C CYS A 119 8.83 -3.87 15.19
N ALA A 120 8.70 -3.18 16.33
CA ALA A 120 8.50 -3.79 17.64
C ALA A 120 7.23 -4.66 17.76
N ARG A 121 6.20 -4.40 16.93
CA ARG A 121 4.93 -5.15 16.92
C ARG A 121 4.59 -5.55 15.49
N PRO A 122 4.27 -6.82 15.20
CA PRO A 122 3.68 -7.21 13.91
C PRO A 122 2.42 -6.39 13.60
N LEU A 123 2.09 -6.21 12.32
CA LEU A 123 0.79 -5.65 11.96
C LEU A 123 -0.29 -6.66 12.38
N GLY A 124 -1.41 -6.17 12.91
CA GLY A 124 -2.58 -7.00 13.11
C GLY A 124 -3.09 -7.52 11.76
N GLU A 125 -3.68 -8.71 11.76
CA GLU A 125 -4.26 -9.27 10.54
C GLU A 125 -5.30 -8.36 9.89
N ASP A 126 -6.06 -7.64 10.72
CA ASP A 126 -7.09 -6.69 10.30
C ASP A 126 -6.53 -5.31 9.93
N ASP A 127 -5.25 -5.04 10.21
CA ASP A 127 -4.61 -3.77 9.84
C ASP A 127 -4.29 -3.71 8.34
N ILE A 128 -4.14 -4.86 7.69
CA ILE A 128 -3.68 -4.98 6.31
C ILE A 128 -4.85 -5.28 5.38
N ALA A 129 -5.42 -4.26 4.76
CA ALA A 129 -6.52 -4.47 3.84
C ALA A 129 -6.04 -5.04 2.48
N CYS A 130 -4.88 -4.61 1.99
CA CYS A 130 -4.31 -5.09 0.73
C CYS A 130 -3.82 -6.53 0.84
N GLY A 131 -4.45 -7.45 0.10
CA GLY A 131 -4.03 -8.86 0.01
C GLY A 131 -2.57 -9.07 -0.42
N LEU A 132 -2.00 -8.19 -1.24
CA LEU A 132 -0.59 -8.27 -1.66
C LEU A 132 0.37 -7.84 -0.53
N CYS A 133 0.03 -6.76 0.20
CA CYS A 133 0.73 -6.40 1.44
C CYS A 133 0.68 -7.55 2.46
N ALA A 134 -0.46 -8.24 2.56
CA ALA A 134 -0.62 -9.35 3.48
C ALA A 134 0.27 -10.55 3.13
N GLU A 135 0.54 -10.79 1.83
CA GLU A 135 1.50 -11.80 1.39
C GLU A 135 2.93 -11.45 1.80
N LEU A 136 3.34 -10.18 1.65
CA LEU A 136 4.66 -9.71 2.07
C LEU A 136 4.83 -9.73 3.60
N ASP A 137 3.84 -9.22 4.34
CA ASP A 137 3.86 -9.25 5.80
C ASP A 137 3.88 -10.69 6.34
N HIS A 138 3.17 -11.61 5.69
CA HIS A 138 3.24 -13.02 6.03
C HIS A 138 4.66 -13.58 5.89
N LEU A 139 5.41 -13.19 4.86
CA LEU A 139 6.82 -13.59 4.75
C LEU A 139 7.61 -13.02 5.93
N LEU A 140 7.50 -11.74 6.24
CA LEU A 140 8.26 -11.13 7.34
C LEU A 140 7.93 -11.75 8.71
N THR A 141 6.71 -12.25 8.91
CA THR A 141 6.23 -12.78 10.18
C THR A 141 6.34 -14.30 10.32
N LYS A 142 6.39 -15.08 9.22
CA LYS A 142 6.40 -16.55 9.24
C LYS A 142 7.58 -17.17 10.02
N GLY A 143 8.68 -16.44 10.21
CA GLY A 143 9.81 -16.85 11.05
C GLY A 143 9.82 -16.25 12.45
N LEU A 144 8.97 -15.26 12.74
CA LEU A 144 8.79 -14.70 14.07
C LEU A 144 7.87 -15.66 14.84
N GLY A 145 8.43 -16.75 15.38
CA GLY A 145 7.71 -17.58 16.36
C GLY A 145 7.15 -16.71 17.52
N PRO A 146 6.21 -17.22 18.34
CA PRO A 146 5.76 -16.49 19.52
C PRO A 146 7.00 -16.08 20.30
N TYR A 147 7.22 -14.77 20.48
CA TYR A 147 8.40 -14.23 21.14
C TYR A 147 8.75 -15.11 22.33
N PRO A 148 9.81 -15.94 22.27
CA PRO A 148 10.24 -16.60 23.48
C PRO A 148 10.69 -15.46 24.39
N GLU A 149 10.10 -15.37 25.57
CA GLU A 149 10.53 -14.47 26.64
C GLU A 149 11.98 -14.83 27.00
N GLY A 150 12.96 -14.40 26.20
CA GLY A 150 14.32 -14.91 26.30
C GLY A 150 15.04 -15.00 24.97
N ARG A 151 15.79 -13.93 24.66
CA ARG A 151 17.01 -13.86 23.84
C ARG A 151 17.28 -15.07 22.91
N GLY A 152 16.98 -14.90 21.63
CA GLY A 152 17.44 -15.79 20.56
C GLY A 152 17.06 -15.28 19.18
N TRP A 153 17.48 -14.06 18.82
CA TRP A 153 17.11 -13.35 17.57
C TRP A 153 17.74 -13.91 16.28
N LEU A 154 18.39 -15.08 16.32
CA LEU A 154 19.20 -15.61 15.23
C LEU A 154 18.95 -17.12 15.01
N ASN A 155 17.69 -17.56 15.01
CA ASN A 155 17.40 -18.85 14.42
C ASN A 155 17.49 -18.72 12.89
N GLU A 156 18.30 -19.59 12.28
CA GLU A 156 18.65 -19.65 10.84
C GLU A 156 17.45 -19.90 9.89
N SER A 157 16.23 -19.89 10.41
CA SER A 157 14.98 -20.17 9.68
C SER A 157 14.08 -18.93 9.51
N HIS A 158 14.59 -17.73 9.80
CA HIS A 158 13.90 -16.52 9.36
C HIS A 158 13.86 -16.49 7.82
N PRO A 159 12.68 -16.28 7.20
CA PRO A 159 12.60 -16.05 5.77
C PRO A 159 13.57 -14.93 5.43
N SER A 160 14.40 -15.22 4.45
CA SER A 160 15.50 -14.33 4.11
C SER A 160 14.91 -13.03 3.57
N LEU A 161 15.60 -11.90 3.83
CA LEU A 161 15.26 -10.64 3.17
C LEU A 161 15.21 -10.79 1.64
N TRP A 162 15.98 -11.73 1.11
CA TRP A 162 15.94 -12.19 -0.26
C TRP A 162 14.57 -12.76 -0.69
N ASP A 163 13.90 -13.57 0.14
CA ASP A 163 12.55 -14.08 -0.14
C ASP A 163 11.52 -12.94 -0.20
N PHE A 164 11.62 -11.97 0.72
CA PHE A 164 10.80 -10.75 0.70
C PHE A 164 11.00 -9.97 -0.60
N MET A 165 12.26 -9.70 -0.98
CA MET A 165 12.59 -8.92 -2.17
C MET A 165 12.12 -9.61 -3.46
N ASN A 166 12.33 -10.93 -3.58
CA ASN A 166 11.87 -11.67 -4.76
C ASN A 166 10.35 -11.72 -4.83
N ARG A 167 9.67 -11.92 -3.69
CA ARG A 167 8.21 -11.91 -3.67
C ARG A 167 7.66 -10.53 -4.04
N ALA A 168 8.27 -9.46 -3.53
CA ALA A 168 7.88 -8.09 -3.84
C ALA A 168 7.95 -7.80 -5.35
N ARG A 169 8.98 -8.28 -6.05
CA ARG A 169 9.09 -8.17 -7.52
C ARG A 169 8.00 -8.94 -8.26
N GLU A 170 7.77 -10.20 -7.86
CA GLU A 170 6.71 -11.01 -8.47
C GLU A 170 5.33 -10.38 -8.28
N LEU A 171 5.06 -9.82 -7.09
CA LEU A 171 3.81 -9.11 -6.82
C LEU A 171 3.70 -7.80 -7.59
N SER A 172 4.83 -7.11 -7.83
CA SER A 172 4.90 -5.92 -8.67
C SER A 172 4.50 -6.22 -10.12
N GLU A 173 4.99 -7.33 -10.69
CA GLU A 173 4.58 -7.79 -12.03
C GLU A 173 3.08 -8.07 -12.11
N ARG A 174 2.50 -8.71 -11.08
CA ARG A 174 1.05 -8.96 -11.01
C ARG A 174 0.22 -7.68 -10.87
N CYS A 175 0.73 -6.67 -10.16
CA CYS A 175 0.06 -5.37 -10.02
C CYS A 175 0.00 -4.58 -11.33
N LEU A 176 0.95 -4.81 -12.25
CA LEU A 176 1.06 -4.05 -13.49
C LEU A 176 -0.21 -4.15 -14.34
N GLU A 177 -0.87 -5.31 -14.36
CA GLU A 177 -2.12 -5.52 -15.10
C GLU A 177 -3.26 -4.67 -14.53
N ALA A 178 -3.39 -4.58 -13.20
CA ALA A 178 -4.42 -3.77 -12.56
C ALA A 178 -4.18 -2.26 -12.78
N GLU A 179 -2.92 -1.81 -12.70
CA GLU A 179 -2.53 -0.43 -13.02
C GLU A 179 -2.80 -0.06 -14.48
N GLY A 180 -2.57 -0.98 -15.42
CA GLY A 180 -2.83 -0.75 -16.84
C GLY A 180 -4.31 -0.60 -17.19
N LEU A 181 -5.22 -1.01 -16.31
CA LEU A 181 -6.66 -0.88 -16.49
C LEU A 181 -7.27 0.32 -15.76
N TRP A 182 -6.52 0.91 -14.85
CA TRP A 182 -7.02 2.06 -14.12
C TRP A 182 -7.18 3.27 -15.04
N VAL A 183 -8.34 3.91 -14.93
CA VAL A 183 -8.64 5.20 -15.56
C VAL A 183 -9.07 6.20 -14.48
N PRO A 184 -8.83 7.51 -14.67
CA PRO A 184 -9.17 8.54 -13.69
C PRO A 184 -10.68 8.85 -13.65
N ASP A 185 -11.52 7.84 -13.51
CA ASP A 185 -12.96 7.93 -13.34
C ASP A 185 -13.36 7.16 -12.07
N PRO A 186 -13.93 7.82 -11.04
CA PRO A 186 -14.29 7.13 -9.81
C PRO A 186 -15.42 6.13 -10.00
N ASP A 187 -16.20 6.20 -11.08
CA ASP A 187 -17.25 5.22 -11.35
C ASP A 187 -16.69 3.96 -12.06
N GLU A 188 -15.43 4.01 -12.54
CA GLU A 188 -14.74 2.86 -13.12
C GLU A 188 -14.13 1.98 -12.00
N ARG A 189 -14.42 0.67 -12.09
CA ARG A 189 -14.02 -0.33 -11.09
C ARG A 189 -13.36 -1.57 -11.68
N GLY A 190 -13.06 -1.59 -12.99
CA GLY A 190 -12.54 -2.75 -13.69
C GLY A 190 -11.17 -3.20 -13.18
N TRP A 191 -10.37 -2.27 -12.66
CA TRP A 191 -9.09 -2.58 -12.01
C TRP A 191 -9.25 -3.35 -10.70
N GLU A 192 -10.33 -3.12 -9.95
CA GLU A 192 -10.55 -3.73 -8.63
C GLU A 192 -10.61 -5.26 -8.72
N GLN A 193 -11.35 -5.77 -9.70
CA GLN A 193 -11.47 -7.23 -9.92
C GLN A 193 -10.13 -7.85 -10.33
N ARG A 194 -9.33 -7.15 -11.14
CA ARG A 194 -8.01 -7.66 -11.53
C ARG A 194 -7.03 -7.72 -10.37
N GLU A 195 -7.09 -6.75 -9.47
CA GLU A 195 -6.28 -6.79 -8.25
C GLU A 195 -6.69 -7.97 -7.36
N VAL A 196 -7.99 -8.27 -7.24
CA VAL A 196 -8.50 -9.47 -6.56
C VAL A 196 -7.98 -10.77 -7.19
N ASP A 197 -7.92 -10.83 -8.53
CA ASP A 197 -7.45 -12.00 -9.26
C ASP A 197 -5.93 -12.20 -9.11
N ALA A 198 -5.16 -11.11 -8.99
CA ALA A 198 -3.71 -11.10 -8.78
C ALA A 198 -3.29 -11.60 -7.38
N VAL A 199 -4.18 -11.45 -6.39
CA VAL A 199 -3.97 -11.89 -5.01
C VAL A 199 -4.13 -13.41 -4.92
N SER A 200 -3.21 -14.06 -4.20
CA SER A 200 -3.29 -15.51 -3.98
C SER A 200 -4.57 -15.91 -3.22
N PRO A 201 -5.10 -17.12 -3.42
CA PRO A 201 -6.37 -17.54 -2.83
C PRO A 201 -6.46 -17.34 -1.31
N LYS A 202 -5.34 -17.51 -0.59
CA LYS A 202 -5.24 -17.31 0.86
C LYS A 202 -5.62 -15.90 1.31
N PHE A 203 -5.28 -14.87 0.52
CA PHE A 203 -5.45 -13.46 0.92
C PHE A 203 -6.56 -12.74 0.15
N ARG A 204 -7.23 -13.42 -0.78
CA ARG A 204 -8.25 -12.84 -1.66
C ARG A 204 -9.43 -12.24 -0.90
N ARG A 205 -9.93 -12.95 0.11
CA ARG A 205 -11.08 -12.50 0.93
C ARG A 205 -10.81 -11.16 1.62
N ARG A 206 -9.61 -11.01 2.20
CA ARG A 206 -9.14 -9.79 2.85
C ARG A 206 -9.10 -8.62 1.85
N HIS A 207 -8.58 -8.89 0.65
CA HIS A 207 -8.53 -7.91 -0.41
C HIS A 207 -9.92 -7.44 -0.87
N GLN A 208 -10.89 -8.35 -0.98
CA GLN A 208 -12.26 -7.99 -1.37
C GLN A 208 -12.96 -7.07 -0.34
N ILE A 209 -12.70 -7.27 0.95
CA ILE A 209 -13.21 -6.38 2.02
C ILE A 209 -12.61 -4.97 1.85
N ALA A 210 -11.31 -4.87 1.55
CA ALA A 210 -10.61 -3.60 1.36
C ALA A 210 -11.17 -2.73 0.22
N LEU A 211 -11.70 -3.38 -0.81
CA LEU A 211 -12.32 -2.73 -1.98
C LEU A 211 -13.79 -2.36 -1.74
N GLY A 212 -14.33 -2.66 -0.56
CA GLY A 212 -15.73 -2.37 -0.22
C GLY A 212 -16.73 -3.23 -0.99
N HIS A 213 -16.34 -4.42 -1.49
CA HIS A 213 -17.26 -5.34 -2.16
C HIS A 213 -18.24 -6.02 -1.20
N HIS A 214 -17.94 -6.05 0.09
CA HIS A 214 -18.83 -6.56 1.14
C HIS A 214 -18.72 -5.66 2.37
N SER A 215 -19.83 -5.38 3.04
CA SER A 215 -19.74 -4.85 4.40
C SER A 215 -19.21 -5.96 5.32
N VAL A 216 -18.43 -5.62 6.35
CA VAL A 216 -17.96 -6.60 7.36
C VAL A 216 -19.13 -7.42 7.93
N ARG A 217 -20.34 -6.84 7.99
CA ARG A 217 -21.56 -7.52 8.44
C ARG A 217 -22.10 -8.56 7.46
N ASP A 218 -22.01 -8.32 6.15
CA ASP A 218 -22.40 -9.31 5.13
C ASP A 218 -21.46 -10.53 5.16
N VAL A 219 -20.23 -10.31 5.60
CA VAL A 219 -19.17 -11.32 5.74
C VAL A 219 -19.33 -12.15 7.01
N GLU A 220 -19.79 -11.55 8.11
CA GLU A 220 -20.12 -12.26 9.36
C GLU A 220 -21.35 -13.16 9.20
N ALA A 221 -22.38 -12.70 8.48
CA ALA A 221 -23.59 -13.48 8.23
C ALA A 221 -23.32 -14.78 7.43
N ALA A 222 -22.40 -14.74 6.47
CA ALA A 222 -22.04 -15.89 5.63
C ALA A 222 -21.14 -16.94 6.30
N LEU A 223 -20.61 -16.68 7.50
CA LEU A 223 -19.82 -17.63 8.29
C LEU A 223 -20.64 -18.35 9.37
N THR A 224 -21.86 -17.87 9.61
CA THR A 224 -22.81 -18.47 10.57
C THR A 224 -23.84 -19.39 9.91
N GLU A 225 -23.76 -19.57 8.59
CA GLU A 225 -24.53 -20.53 7.79
C GLU A 225 -23.64 -21.69 7.34
#